data_AF-A0A9D6D9N4-F1
#
_entry.id   AF-A0A9D6D9N4-F1
#
_cell.length_a   1.000
_cell.length_b   1.000
_cell.length_c   1.000
_cell.angle_alpha   90.00
_cell.angle_beta   90.00
_cell.angle_gamma   90.00
#
_symmetry.space_group_name_H-M   'P 1'
#
loop_
_entity.id
_entity.type
_entity.pdbx_description
1 polymer ?
#
loop_
_entity_poly.entity_id
_entity_poly.type
_entity_poly.pdbx_seq_one_letter_code
_entity_poly.pdbx_strand_id
1 'polypeptide(L)'
;MAALLGGNPIVTLVGSQELSSTPSSEALGIYLYRFAVDPFARNRYLSAPEGRRTPRPELPVNLHILLIGWSNKTESEIAYLSTAMQIIGSAMNLGISHLGVSDPTWGETDTVQVIPEEMSTEDLTRLWDSFPGGYRLSVPYIIKTVRFAPDEEQNEVPPVKTLVYPFATDVKAGS
;
A
#
# COMPACT_ATOMS: atom_id res chain seq x y z
N MET A 1 -26.86 -5.40 -2.65
CA MET A 1 -26.33 -6.08 -1.44
C MET A 1 -26.33 -5.19 -0.18
N ALA A 2 -26.90 -3.98 -0.21
CA ALA A 2 -27.13 -3.13 0.98
C ALA A 2 -28.23 -3.67 1.95
N ALA A 3 -28.90 -4.78 1.58
CA ALA A 3 -30.10 -5.23 2.25
C ALA A 3 -29.86 -6.17 3.45
N LEU A 4 -28.66 -6.72 3.63
CA LEU A 4 -28.42 -7.71 4.70
C LEU A 4 -28.17 -7.08 6.08
N LEU A 5 -27.89 -5.76 6.16
CA LEU A 5 -27.41 -5.12 7.40
C LEU A 5 -28.18 -3.88 7.87
N GLY A 6 -29.32 -3.53 7.26
CA GLY A 6 -30.20 -2.49 7.80
C GLY A 6 -29.58 -1.08 7.89
N GLY A 7 -28.55 -0.77 7.10
CA GLY A 7 -27.91 0.54 7.05
C GLY A 7 -27.08 0.73 5.79
N ASN A 8 -26.78 1.99 5.44
CA ASN A 8 -25.80 2.33 4.42
C ASN A 8 -24.49 2.71 5.13
N PRO A 9 -23.62 1.75 5.49
CA PRO A 9 -22.43 2.05 6.25
C PRO A 9 -21.53 2.99 5.47
N ILE A 10 -21.11 4.08 6.12
CA ILE A 10 -20.13 5.00 5.56
C ILE A 10 -18.75 4.41 5.83
N VAL A 11 -17.88 4.40 4.81
CA VAL A 11 -16.47 4.05 5.01
C VAL A 11 -15.71 5.33 5.29
N THR A 12 -14.89 5.34 6.34
CA THR A 12 -14.13 6.53 6.78
C THR A 12 -12.66 6.18 6.99
N LEU A 13 -11.77 7.08 6.55
CA LEU A 13 -10.37 7.04 6.91
C LEU A 13 -10.22 7.70 8.28
N VAL A 14 -9.70 6.97 9.26
CA VAL A 14 -9.58 7.45 10.63
C VAL A 14 -8.14 7.89 10.86
N GLY A 15 -7.94 9.11 11.37
CA GLY A 15 -6.63 9.58 11.81
C GLY A 15 -6.29 9.12 13.24
N SER A 16 -5.01 9.12 13.62
CA SER A 16 -4.59 8.75 14.99
C SER A 16 -5.26 9.58 16.08
N GLN A 17 -5.58 10.86 15.81
CA GLN A 17 -6.28 11.71 16.77
C GLN A 17 -7.76 11.33 16.90
N GLU A 18 -8.40 10.93 15.81
CA GLU A 18 -9.81 10.56 15.80
C GLU A 18 -10.08 9.22 16.51
N LEU A 19 -9.11 8.30 16.51
CA LEU A 19 -9.20 7.04 17.27
C LEU A 19 -9.47 7.24 18.77
N SER A 20 -9.05 8.38 19.32
CA SER A 20 -9.30 8.74 20.73
C SER A 20 -10.76 9.10 21.02
N SER A 21 -11.53 9.42 19.99
CA SER A 21 -12.90 9.91 20.12
C SER A 21 -13.93 8.79 20.07
N THR A 22 -15.12 9.08 20.58
CA THR A 22 -16.28 8.19 20.42
C THR A 22 -16.84 8.32 19.00
N PRO A 23 -17.16 7.21 18.32
CA PRO A 23 -17.81 7.23 17.01
C PRO A 23 -19.09 8.05 17.07
N SER A 24 -19.16 9.11 16.26
CA SER A 24 -20.36 9.95 16.12
C SER A 24 -21.34 9.38 15.09
N SER A 25 -20.90 8.44 14.27
CA SER A 25 -21.67 7.79 13.21
C SER A 25 -21.42 6.28 13.16
N GLU A 26 -22.35 5.54 12.55
CA GLU A 26 -22.17 4.12 12.24
C GLU A 26 -21.35 3.99 10.94
N ALA A 27 -20.09 3.60 11.06
CA ALA A 27 -19.15 3.55 9.95
C ALA A 27 -18.22 2.33 10.03
N LEU A 28 -17.57 2.04 8.91
CA LEU A 28 -16.37 1.21 8.87
C LEU A 28 -15.16 2.14 8.85
N GLY A 29 -14.32 2.05 9.87
CA GLY A 29 -13.08 2.80 9.96
C GLY A 29 -11.94 2.06 9.26
N ILE A 30 -11.09 2.79 8.54
CA ILE A 30 -9.82 2.29 8.01
C ILE A 30 -8.71 3.13 8.62
N TYR A 31 -7.80 2.48 9.33
CA TYR A 31 -6.66 3.14 10.00
C TYR A 31 -5.34 2.60 9.46
N LEU A 32 -4.47 3.49 8.98
CA LEU A 32 -3.11 3.15 8.57
C LEU A 32 -2.17 3.27 9.77
N TYR A 33 -1.79 2.14 10.36
CA TYR A 33 -0.95 2.13 11.57
C TYR A 33 0.55 2.01 11.27
N ARG A 34 0.91 1.49 10.09
CA ARG A 34 2.31 1.35 9.69
C ARG A 34 2.50 1.43 8.19
N PHE A 35 3.61 2.07 7.82
CA PHE A 35 4.11 2.16 6.45
C PHE A 35 5.47 1.47 6.38
N ALA A 36 5.68 0.57 5.41
CA ALA A 36 6.93 -0.18 5.29
C ALA A 36 7.38 -0.34 3.83
N VAL A 37 8.68 -0.23 3.55
CA VAL A 37 9.23 -0.57 2.23
C VAL A 37 9.15 -2.07 2.02
N ASP A 38 8.70 -2.52 0.85
CA ASP A 38 8.61 -3.95 0.56
C ASP A 38 10.01 -4.56 0.34
N PRO A 39 10.45 -5.48 1.21
CA PRO A 39 11.81 -6.01 1.14
C PRO A 39 12.05 -6.90 -0.08
N PHE A 40 11.00 -7.41 -0.72
CA PHE A 40 11.05 -8.36 -1.83
C PHE A 40 10.96 -7.71 -3.21
N ALA A 41 10.59 -6.43 -3.28
CA ALA A 41 10.50 -5.68 -4.53
C ALA A 41 11.71 -4.76 -4.76
N ARG A 42 12.77 -4.91 -3.96
CA ARG A 42 14.06 -4.22 -4.17
C ARG A 42 14.63 -4.60 -5.55
N ASN A 43 14.94 -3.60 -6.37
CA ASN A 43 15.35 -3.69 -7.80
C ASN A 43 14.23 -3.78 -8.85
N ARG A 44 12.97 -3.49 -8.49
CA ARG A 44 11.97 -3.21 -9.53
C ARG A 44 12.13 -1.79 -10.06
N TYR A 45 11.78 -1.62 -11.33
CA TYR A 45 11.75 -0.34 -12.01
C TYR A 45 10.43 -0.21 -12.75
N LEU A 46 9.91 1.00 -12.81
CA LEU A 46 8.83 1.35 -13.72
C LEU A 46 9.38 1.42 -15.14
N SER A 47 8.52 1.11 -16.11
CA SER A 47 8.82 1.26 -17.53
C SER A 47 9.29 2.68 -17.83
N ALA A 48 10.21 2.80 -18.79
CA ALA A 48 10.63 4.09 -19.29
C ALA A 48 9.40 4.83 -19.89
N PRO A 49 9.21 6.12 -19.58
CA PRO A 49 8.17 6.92 -20.23
C PRO A 49 8.46 7.07 -21.73
N GLU A 50 7.45 7.42 -22.52
CA GLU A 50 7.59 7.58 -23.97
C GLU A 50 8.74 8.54 -24.32
N GLY A 51 9.59 8.14 -25.27
CA GLY A 51 10.74 8.92 -25.71
C GLY A 51 11.99 8.78 -24.83
N ARG A 52 11.92 8.04 -23.71
CA ARG A 52 13.08 7.69 -22.88
C ARG A 52 13.43 6.21 -22.97
N ARG A 53 14.69 5.92 -22.68
CA ARG A 53 15.29 4.57 -22.63
C ARG A 53 15.57 4.13 -21.21
N THR A 54 15.73 5.07 -20.28
CA THR A 54 16.12 4.77 -18.91
C THR A 54 14.89 4.38 -18.08
N PRO A 55 14.87 3.17 -17.48
CA PRO A 55 13.78 2.77 -16.61
C PRO A 55 13.78 3.62 -15.33
N ARG A 56 12.60 3.92 -14.78
CA ARG A 56 12.48 4.79 -13.60
C ARG A 56 12.56 3.95 -12.33
N PRO A 57 13.36 4.34 -11.32
CA PRO A 57 13.36 3.63 -10.04
C PRO A 57 11.97 3.74 -9.40
N GLU A 58 11.52 2.70 -8.69
CA GLU A 58 10.31 2.76 -7.86
C GLU A 58 10.65 2.48 -6.40
N LEU A 59 9.88 3.08 -5.49
CA LEU A 59 9.87 2.67 -4.09
C LEU A 59 8.62 1.82 -3.83
N PRO A 60 8.76 0.49 -3.75
CA PRO A 60 7.65 -0.40 -3.43
C PRO A 60 7.36 -0.34 -1.93
N VAL A 61 6.09 -0.15 -1.59
CA VAL A 61 5.63 0.06 -0.21
C VAL A 61 4.43 -0.81 0.13
N ASN A 62 4.41 -1.23 1.39
CA ASN A 62 3.36 -2.00 2.02
C ASN A 62 2.64 -1.11 3.02
N LEU A 63 1.32 -1.05 2.89
CA LEU A 63 0.46 -0.31 3.81
C LEU A 63 -0.17 -1.31 4.78
N HIS A 64 0.12 -1.17 6.06
CA HIS A 64 -0.46 -2.00 7.09
C HIS A 64 -1.64 -1.25 7.71
N ILE A 65 -2.84 -1.76 7.50
CA ILE A 65 -4.09 -1.13 7.89
C ILE A 65 -4.86 -1.97 8.90
N LEU A 66 -5.66 -1.32 9.72
CA LEU A 66 -6.72 -1.92 10.52
C LEU A 66 -8.06 -1.52 9.94
N LEU A 67 -8.90 -2.51 9.65
CA LEU A 67 -10.35 -2.30 9.52
C LEU A 67 -10.94 -2.27 10.92
N ILE A 68 -11.73 -1.25 11.24
CA ILE A 68 -12.26 -1.01 12.58
C ILE A 68 -13.78 -0.90 12.49
N GLY A 69 -14.49 -1.61 13.36
CA GLY A 69 -15.92 -1.38 13.57
C GLY A 69 -16.11 -0.02 14.22
N TRP A 70 -16.40 1.03 13.43
CA TRP A 70 -16.54 2.39 13.95
C TRP A 70 -18.01 2.65 14.29
N SER A 71 -18.48 2.05 15.37
CA SER A 71 -19.88 2.15 15.81
C SER A 71 -19.99 2.09 17.34
N ASN A 72 -21.15 2.48 17.87
CA ASN A 72 -21.50 2.32 19.28
C ASN A 72 -22.36 1.08 19.55
N LYS A 73 -22.69 0.29 18.50
CA LYS A 73 -23.48 -0.94 18.59
C LYS A 73 -22.64 -2.13 18.17
N THR A 74 -22.52 -3.11 19.05
CA THR A 74 -21.73 -4.34 18.81
C THR A 74 -22.21 -5.11 17.58
N GLU A 75 -23.51 -5.22 17.36
CA GLU A 75 -24.06 -5.91 16.18
C GLU A 75 -23.62 -5.23 14.88
N SER A 76 -23.63 -3.90 14.84
CA SER A 76 -23.17 -3.12 13.68
C SER A 76 -21.67 -3.28 13.44
N GLU A 77 -20.83 -3.30 14.48
CA GLU A 77 -19.39 -3.51 14.35
C GLU A 77 -19.07 -4.85 13.68
N ILE A 78 -19.67 -5.93 14.19
CA ILE A 78 -19.49 -7.30 13.66
C ILE A 78 -19.98 -7.37 12.21
N ALA A 79 -21.19 -6.84 11.96
CA ALA A 79 -21.81 -6.82 10.65
C ALA A 79 -20.96 -6.09 9.59
N TYR A 80 -20.46 -4.90 9.91
CA TYR A 80 -19.67 -4.11 8.98
C TYR A 80 -18.33 -4.76 8.70
N LEU A 81 -17.65 -5.27 9.72
CA LEU A 81 -16.38 -5.98 9.51
C LEU A 81 -16.57 -7.25 8.71
N SER A 82 -17.57 -8.09 9.03
CA SER A 82 -17.81 -9.32 8.26
C SER A 82 -18.12 -9.04 6.80
N THR A 83 -18.88 -7.98 6.53
CA THR A 83 -19.22 -7.56 5.16
C THR A 83 -18.02 -6.99 4.43
N ALA A 84 -17.21 -6.15 5.09
CA ALA A 84 -15.98 -5.63 4.53
C ALA A 84 -15.01 -6.76 4.16
N MET A 85 -14.85 -7.74 5.06
CA MET A 85 -14.02 -8.93 4.82
C MET A 85 -14.55 -9.76 3.64
N GLN A 86 -15.87 -9.92 3.51
CA GLN A 86 -16.47 -10.64 2.38
C GLN A 86 -16.24 -9.89 1.06
N ILE A 87 -16.39 -8.56 1.04
CA ILE A 87 -16.14 -7.74 -0.14
C ILE A 87 -14.66 -7.81 -0.54
N ILE A 88 -13.74 -7.60 0.40
CA ILE A 88 -12.30 -7.67 0.14
C ILE A 88 -11.91 -9.08 -0.32
N GLY A 89 -12.44 -10.12 0.31
CA GLY A 89 -12.22 -11.51 -0.07
C GLY A 89 -12.68 -11.84 -1.50
N SER A 90 -13.69 -11.12 -2.01
CA SER A 90 -14.14 -11.28 -3.40
C SER A 90 -13.21 -10.63 -4.43
N ALA A 91 -12.40 -9.64 -4.02
CA ALA A 91 -11.52 -8.86 -4.89
C ALA A 91 -10.21 -8.52 -4.19
N MET A 92 -9.40 -9.54 -3.90
CA MET A 92 -8.10 -9.37 -3.22
C MET A 92 -7.03 -8.73 -4.10
N ASN A 93 -7.25 -8.61 -5.41
CA ASN A 93 -6.31 -7.95 -6.32
C ASN A 93 -7.04 -6.85 -7.11
N LEU A 94 -6.58 -5.62 -6.91
CA LEU A 94 -7.13 -4.39 -7.45
C LEU A 94 -6.24 -3.93 -8.60
N GLY A 95 -6.72 -4.10 -9.83
CA GLY A 95 -6.07 -3.55 -11.02
C GLY A 95 -6.62 -2.18 -11.42
N ILE A 96 -6.23 -1.71 -12.60
CA ILE A 96 -6.65 -0.42 -13.17
C ILE A 96 -8.18 -0.20 -13.20
N SER A 97 -8.97 -1.26 -13.38
CA SER A 97 -10.44 -1.16 -13.38
C SER A 97 -11.02 -0.71 -12.04
N HIS A 98 -10.29 -0.90 -10.95
CA HIS A 98 -10.68 -0.46 -9.61
C HIS A 98 -9.96 0.86 -9.25
N LEU A 99 -8.66 0.93 -9.50
CA LEU A 99 -7.80 2.05 -9.09
C LEU A 99 -8.01 3.29 -9.97
N GLY A 100 -8.13 3.09 -11.29
CA GLY A 100 -8.29 4.15 -12.29
C GLY A 100 -9.60 4.94 -12.16
N VAL A 101 -10.61 4.35 -11.50
CA VAL A 101 -11.87 5.05 -11.20
C VAL A 101 -11.66 6.14 -10.15
N SER A 102 -10.74 5.93 -9.20
CA SER A 102 -10.44 6.89 -8.15
C SER A 102 -9.36 7.89 -8.56
N ASP A 103 -8.36 7.44 -9.31
CA ASP A 103 -7.24 8.29 -9.72
C ASP A 103 -6.72 7.85 -11.12
N PRO A 104 -6.73 8.73 -12.12
CA PRO A 104 -6.29 8.39 -13.48
C PRO A 104 -4.76 8.27 -13.62
N THR A 105 -3.98 8.58 -12.59
CA THR A 105 -2.51 8.50 -12.63
C THR A 105 -1.97 7.07 -12.53
N TRP A 106 -2.80 6.11 -12.11
CA TRP A 106 -2.44 4.69 -12.10
C TRP A 106 -2.25 4.17 -13.54
N GLY A 107 -1.14 3.47 -13.77
CA GLY A 107 -0.82 2.85 -15.05
C GLY A 107 -1.64 1.58 -15.32
N GLU A 108 -1.76 1.20 -16.59
CA GLU A 108 -2.52 0.00 -17.01
C GLU A 108 -2.00 -1.31 -16.40
N THR A 109 -0.72 -1.35 -16.04
CA THR A 109 -0.07 -2.52 -15.42
C THR A 109 -0.03 -2.44 -13.90
N ASP A 110 -0.59 -1.39 -13.30
CA ASP A 110 -0.64 -1.23 -11.86
C ASP A 110 -1.64 -2.21 -11.24
N THR A 111 -1.18 -2.90 -10.21
CA THR A 111 -1.97 -3.87 -9.48
C THR A 111 -1.59 -3.80 -8.01
N VAL A 112 -2.61 -3.79 -7.15
CA VAL A 112 -2.47 -3.72 -5.71
C VAL A 112 -3.28 -4.85 -5.08
N GLN A 113 -2.61 -5.66 -4.28
CA GLN A 113 -3.16 -6.77 -3.54
C GLN A 113 -3.53 -6.34 -2.12
N VAL A 114 -4.69 -6.77 -1.65
CA VAL A 114 -5.16 -6.59 -0.27
C VAL A 114 -5.28 -7.97 0.36
N ILE A 115 -4.53 -8.21 1.45
CA ILE A 115 -4.39 -9.52 2.07
C ILE A 115 -4.63 -9.38 3.57
N PRO A 116 -5.31 -10.32 4.25
CA PRO A 116 -5.33 -10.36 5.70
C PRO A 116 -3.90 -10.41 6.25
N GLU A 117 -3.63 -9.64 7.29
CA GLU A 117 -2.33 -9.64 7.95
C GLU A 117 -2.35 -10.54 9.19
N GLU A 118 -1.30 -11.32 9.39
CA GLU A 118 -1.13 -12.10 10.61
C GLU A 118 -0.55 -11.20 11.70
N MET A 119 -1.40 -10.79 12.64
CA MET A 119 -1.01 -10.07 13.84
C MET A 119 -1.46 -10.87 15.06
N SER A 120 -0.58 -11.03 16.05
CA SER A 120 -0.96 -11.69 17.29
C SER A 120 -1.98 -10.86 18.06
N THR A 121 -2.84 -11.51 18.84
CA THR A 121 -3.77 -10.79 19.72
C THR A 121 -3.03 -9.88 20.70
N GLU A 122 -1.85 -10.31 21.20
CA GLU A 122 -1.02 -9.51 22.08
C GLU A 122 -0.53 -8.22 21.41
N ASP A 123 -0.04 -8.30 20.17
CA ASP A 123 0.41 -7.13 19.42
C ASP A 123 -0.75 -6.18 19.10
N LEU A 124 -1.92 -6.74 18.76
CA LEU A 124 -3.13 -5.95 18.52
C LEU A 124 -3.58 -5.22 19.80
N THR A 125 -3.57 -5.90 20.95
CA THR A 125 -3.88 -5.27 22.24
C THR A 125 -2.86 -4.20 22.60
N ARG A 126 -1.56 -4.46 22.42
CA ARG A 126 -0.49 -3.46 22.66
C ARG A 126 -0.63 -2.24 21.74
N LEU A 127 -1.02 -2.45 20.49
CA LEU A 127 -1.30 -1.36 19.56
C LEU A 127 -2.48 -0.52 20.06
N TRP A 128 -3.57 -1.16 20.51
CA TRP A 128 -4.71 -0.45 21.08
C TRP A 128 -4.42 0.25 22.40
N ASP A 129 -3.60 -0.32 23.29
CA ASP A 129 -3.17 0.29 24.55
C ASP A 129 -2.37 1.59 24.34
N SER A 130 -1.78 1.78 23.16
CA SER A 130 -1.10 3.03 22.80
C SER A 130 -2.06 4.18 22.49
N PHE A 131 -3.34 3.88 22.22
CA PHE A 131 -4.37 4.88 21.98
C PHE A 131 -5.17 5.16 23.25
N PRO A 132 -5.56 6.42 23.50
CA PRO A 132 -6.37 6.76 24.67
C PRO A 132 -7.83 6.30 24.55
N GLY A 133 -8.28 5.93 23.35
CA GLY A 133 -9.56 5.27 23.12
C GLY A 133 -9.40 3.78 23.39
N GLY A 134 -10.26 3.20 24.24
CA GLY A 134 -10.20 1.78 24.57
C GLY A 134 -10.28 0.86 23.34
N TYR A 135 -9.98 -0.42 23.56
CA TYR A 135 -9.98 -1.43 22.50
C TYR A 135 -11.27 -1.43 21.66
N ARG A 136 -11.12 -1.44 20.34
CA ARG A 136 -12.22 -1.61 19.38
C ARG A 136 -12.00 -2.86 18.55
N LEU A 137 -13.10 -3.48 18.13
CA LEU A 137 -13.04 -4.64 17.25
C LEU A 137 -12.38 -4.24 15.93
N SER A 138 -11.28 -4.90 15.59
CA SER A 138 -10.54 -4.62 14.37
C SER A 138 -9.94 -5.86 13.73
N VAL A 139 -9.68 -5.77 12.42
CA VAL A 139 -9.06 -6.82 11.62
C VAL A 139 -7.90 -6.25 10.83
N PRO A 140 -6.68 -6.78 11.00
CA PRO A 140 -5.49 -6.29 10.31
C PRO A 140 -5.41 -6.79 8.86
N TYR A 141 -5.00 -5.90 7.97
CA TYR A 141 -4.81 -6.15 6.55
C TYR A 141 -3.53 -5.47 6.06
N ILE A 142 -2.90 -6.06 5.06
CA ILE A 142 -1.76 -5.49 4.35
C ILE A 142 -2.11 -5.24 2.89
N ILE A 143 -1.79 -4.04 2.42
CA ILE A 143 -1.93 -3.64 1.02
C ILE A 143 -0.53 -3.68 0.39
N LYS A 144 -0.33 -4.56 -0.59
CA LYS A 144 0.93 -4.79 -1.30
C LYS A 144 0.70 -4.84 -2.80
N THR A 145 1.53 -4.34 -3.69
CA THR A 145 2.67 -3.45 -3.50
C THR A 145 2.25 -2.13 -4.09
N VAL A 146 2.06 -1.12 -3.25
CA VAL A 146 1.87 0.25 -3.75
C VAL A 146 3.23 0.73 -4.27
N ARG A 147 3.24 1.42 -5.41
CA ARG A 147 4.48 1.81 -6.08
C ARG A 147 4.59 3.31 -6.11
N PHE A 148 5.60 3.87 -5.46
CA PHE A 148 5.86 5.30 -5.53
C PHE A 148 6.83 5.59 -6.66
N ALA A 149 6.38 6.41 -7.60
CA ALA A 149 7.19 6.96 -8.66
C ALA A 149 8.17 7.99 -8.07
N PRO A 150 9.33 8.20 -8.72
CA PRO A 150 10.29 9.21 -8.28
C PRO A 150 9.71 10.60 -8.56
N ASP A 151 9.95 11.53 -7.63
CA ASP A 151 9.54 12.93 -7.71
C ASP A 151 10.24 13.66 -8.88
N GLU A 152 11.53 13.38 -9.06
CA GLU A 152 12.32 13.88 -10.18
C GLU A 152 12.64 12.76 -11.18
N GLU A 153 12.50 13.06 -12.47
CA GLU A 153 12.95 12.17 -13.52
C GLU A 153 14.46 12.31 -13.73
N GLN A 154 15.15 11.18 -13.73
CA GLN A 154 16.59 11.18 -13.96
C GLN A 154 16.91 11.64 -15.39
N ASN A 155 17.83 12.60 -15.52
CA ASN A 155 18.29 13.09 -16.81
C ASN A 155 18.91 11.96 -17.63
N GLU A 156 18.45 11.77 -18.87
CA GLU A 156 19.07 10.82 -19.78
C GLU A 156 20.44 11.33 -20.21
N VAL A 157 21.46 10.54 -19.95
CA VAL A 157 22.82 10.80 -20.43
C VAL A 157 22.97 10.09 -21.79
N PRO A 158 23.62 10.72 -22.79
CA PRO A 158 23.82 10.08 -24.09
C PRO A 158 24.54 8.72 -23.94
N PRO A 159 24.20 7.73 -24.79
CA PRO A 159 24.79 6.40 -24.71
C PRO A 159 26.30 6.47 -24.90
N VAL A 160 27.03 5.66 -24.14
CA VAL A 160 28.48 5.49 -24.31
C VAL A 160 28.73 4.88 -25.69
N LYS A 161 29.32 5.65 -26.60
CA LYS A 161 29.60 5.22 -27.98
C LYS A 161 30.91 4.45 -28.13
N THR A 162 31.82 4.59 -27.16
CA THR A 162 33.17 4.01 -27.25
C THR A 162 33.64 3.52 -25.89
N LEU A 163 34.04 2.25 -25.81
CA LEU A 163 34.78 1.69 -24.68
C LEU A 163 36.26 1.67 -25.07
N VAL A 164 37.08 2.47 -24.38
CA VAL A 164 38.54 2.44 -24.56
C VAL A 164 39.11 1.48 -23.53
N TYR A 165 39.58 0.32 -24.00
CA TYR A 165 40.35 -0.59 -23.16
C TYR A 165 41.80 -0.13 -23.12
N PRO A 166 42.39 0.10 -21.94
CA PRO A 166 43.82 0.34 -21.85
C PRO A 166 44.54 -0.97 -22.19
N PHE A 167 45.10 -1.05 -23.39
CA PHE A 167 46.13 -2.05 -23.69
C PHE A 167 47.43 -1.57 -23.07
N ALA A 168 47.98 -2.34 -22.14
CA ALA A 168 49.33 -2.10 -21.61
C ALA A 168 50.34 -2.35 -22.73
N THR A 169 50.85 -1.29 -23.35
CA THR A 169 52.09 -1.37 -24.15
C THR A 169 53.27 -1.33 -23.20
N ASP A 170 53.60 -2.49 -22.63
CA ASP A 170 54.94 -2.72 -22.09
C ASP A 170 55.71 -3.59 -23.07
N VAL A 171 56.33 -2.94 -24.05
CA VAL A 171 57.43 -3.53 -24.83
C VAL A 171 58.58 -2.53 -24.81
N LYS A 172 59.36 -2.57 -23.73
CA LYS A 172 60.78 -2.22 -23.68
C LYS A 172 61.52 -3.50 -23.25
N ALA A 173 62.67 -3.89 -23.77
CA ALA A 173 63.51 -3.44 -24.86
C ALA A 173 64.41 -4.65 -25.17
N GLY A 174 64.56 -5.02 -26.45
CA GLY A 174 65.45 -6.10 -26.86
C GLY A 174 66.84 -5.57 -27.21
N SER A 175 67.80 -5.93 -26.35
CA SER A 175 69.28 -6.01 -26.50
C SER A 175 70.02 -4.95 -27.32
#